data_AF-A0A6B8TEG9-F1
#
_entry.id   AF-A0A6B8TEG9-F1
#
_cell.length_a   1.000
_cell.length_b   1.000
_cell.length_c   1.000
_cell.angle_alpha   90.00
_cell.angle_beta   90.00
_cell.angle_gamma   90.00
#
_symmetry.space_group_name_H-M   'P 1'
#
loop_
_entity.id
_entity.type
_entity.pdbx_description
1 polymer ?
#
loop_
_entity_poly.entity_id
_entity_poly.type
_entity_poly.pdbx_seq_one_letter_code
_entity_poly.pdbx_strand_id
1 'polypeptide(L)'
;MKGLLHSIRITDDIVFNLFSDTQGNGAVGLSLRNTGEVPLIIEDGANEEIAPGQYFFVESETAIVNTAFRITFKKEAGKRPEAIMRYIVPQHL
;
A
#
# COMPACT_ATOMS: atom_id res chain seq x y z
N MET A 1 18.94 -8.17 -6.95
CA MET A 1 17.69 -8.96 -7.09
C MET A 1 16.83 -8.29 -8.15
N LYS A 2 16.26 -9.04 -9.11
CA LYS A 2 15.29 -8.48 -10.07
C LYS A 2 13.88 -8.72 -9.53
N GLY A 3 12.97 -7.78 -9.77
CA GLY A 3 11.58 -7.88 -9.32
C GLY A 3 10.63 -7.14 -10.27
N LEU A 4 9.36 -7.51 -10.24
CA LEU A 4 8.30 -6.84 -10.98
C LEU A 4 7.77 -5.68 -10.14
N LEU A 5 7.76 -4.49 -10.73
CA LEU A 5 7.14 -3.31 -10.11
C LEU A 5 5.65 -3.28 -10.46
N HIS A 6 4.81 -3.33 -9.43
CA HIS A 6 3.37 -3.13 -9.53
C HIS A 6 3.01 -1.73 -9.07
N SER A 7 1.96 -1.15 -9.67
CA SER A 7 1.40 0.13 -9.25
C SER A 7 -0.12 0.04 -9.30
N ILE A 8 -0.78 0.44 -8.21
CA ILE A 8 -2.22 0.41 -8.06
C ILE A 8 -2.70 1.80 -7.64
N ARG A 9 -3.76 2.28 -8.29
CA ARG A 9 -4.50 3.46 -7.87
C ARG A 9 -5.64 3.01 -6.96
N ILE A 10 -5.75 3.63 -5.80
CA ILE A 10 -6.74 3.33 -4.77
C ILE A 10 -7.63 4.56 -4.63
N THR A 11 -8.94 4.39 -4.74
CA THR A 11 -9.92 5.48 -4.67
C THR A 11 -11.00 5.26 -3.61
N ASP A 12 -10.93 4.15 -2.88
CA ASP A 12 -11.78 3.85 -1.74
C ASP A 12 -11.03 2.90 -0.79
N ASP A 13 -11.62 2.62 0.36
CA ASP A 13 -11.08 1.68 1.35
C ASP A 13 -10.82 0.32 0.71
N ILE A 14 -9.68 -0.30 1.04
CA ILE A 14 -9.24 -1.54 0.41
C ILE A 14 -8.44 -2.39 1.40
N VAL A 15 -8.50 -3.71 1.19
CA VAL A 15 -7.65 -4.68 1.87
C VAL A 15 -6.81 -5.40 0.82
N PHE A 16 -5.50 -5.25 0.91
CA PHE A 16 -4.56 -5.98 0.06
C PHE A 16 -4.17 -7.29 0.72
N ASN A 17 -4.24 -8.37 -0.04
CA ASN A 17 -3.75 -9.66 0.37
C ASN A 17 -2.47 -9.93 -0.43
N LEU A 18 -1.37 -9.34 0.02
CA LEU A 18 -0.07 -9.46 -0.64
C LEU A 18 0.33 -10.93 -0.87
N PHE A 19 -0.05 -11.86 0.00
CA PHE A 19 0.18 -13.28 -0.25
C PHE A 19 -0.54 -13.77 -1.52
N SER A 20 -1.85 -13.56 -1.62
CA SER A 20 -2.64 -14.04 -2.76
C SER A 20 -2.32 -13.27 -4.04
N ASP A 21 -2.18 -11.94 -3.93
CA ASP A 21 -1.95 -11.04 -5.06
C ASP A 21 -0.56 -11.23 -5.71
N THR A 22 0.38 -11.82 -4.98
CA THR A 22 1.75 -12.10 -5.46
C THR A 22 2.05 -13.59 -5.62
N GLN A 23 1.02 -14.45 -5.51
CA GLN A 23 1.15 -15.91 -5.58
C GLN A 23 2.17 -16.48 -4.57
N GLY A 24 2.20 -15.91 -3.37
CA GLY A 24 3.07 -16.33 -2.27
C GLY A 24 4.47 -15.73 -2.27
N ASN A 25 4.86 -14.95 -3.29
CA ASN A 25 6.21 -14.36 -3.39
C ASN A 25 6.40 -13.15 -2.46
N GLY A 26 5.31 -12.49 -2.03
CA GLY A 26 5.34 -11.29 -1.20
C GLY A 26 5.87 -10.06 -1.93
N ALA A 27 6.17 -9.01 -1.16
CA ALA A 27 6.77 -7.77 -1.68
C ALA A 27 8.04 -7.39 -0.90
N VAL A 28 9.12 -7.03 -1.59
CA VAL A 28 10.40 -6.60 -0.97
C VAL A 28 10.52 -5.09 -0.78
N GLY A 29 9.62 -4.35 -1.43
CA GLY A 29 9.47 -2.92 -1.23
C GLY A 29 8.00 -2.55 -1.41
N LEU A 30 7.52 -1.63 -0.59
CA LEU A 30 6.17 -1.08 -0.66
C LEU A 30 6.25 0.43 -0.41
N SER A 31 5.59 1.19 -1.27
CA SER A 31 5.39 2.63 -1.08
C SER A 31 3.93 2.97 -1.28
N LEU A 32 3.43 3.88 -0.46
CA LEU A 32 2.07 4.39 -0.53
C LEU A 32 2.13 5.90 -0.49
N ARG A 33 1.64 6.54 -1.54
CA ARG A 33 1.53 7.99 -1.62
C ARG A 33 0.06 8.39 -1.51
N ASN A 34 -0.27 9.25 -0.57
CA ASN A 34 -1.58 9.90 -0.56
C ASN A 34 -1.61 11.01 -1.62
N THR A 35 -2.36 10.82 -2.69
CA THR A 35 -2.56 11.81 -3.77
C THR A 35 -3.94 12.45 -3.76
N GLY A 36 -4.75 12.12 -2.75
CA GLY A 36 -6.07 12.64 -2.53
C GLY A 36 -6.06 13.90 -1.67
N GLU A 37 -7.23 14.21 -1.12
CA GLU A 37 -7.51 15.43 -0.35
C GLU A 37 -7.88 15.16 1.11
N VAL A 38 -7.97 13.88 1.47
CA VAL A 38 -8.28 13.41 2.83
C VAL A 38 -7.13 12.56 3.38
N PRO A 39 -6.93 12.51 4.70
CA PRO A 39 -5.96 11.60 5.29
C PRO A 39 -6.29 10.13 4.97
N LEU A 40 -5.22 9.38 4.70
CA LEU A 40 -5.23 7.94 4.55
C LEU A 40 -4.79 7.31 5.88
N ILE A 41 -5.35 6.16 6.25
CA ILE A 41 -5.00 5.41 7.45
C ILE A 41 -4.56 4.00 7.05
N ILE A 42 -3.42 3.55 7.57
CA ILE A 42 -2.97 2.16 7.49
C ILE A 42 -3.34 1.47 8.81
N GLU A 43 -4.17 0.42 8.76
CA GLU A 43 -4.60 -0.29 9.97
C GLU A 43 -3.59 -1.38 10.37
N ASP A 44 -2.42 -0.96 10.82
CA ASP A 44 -1.30 -1.80 11.25
C ASP A 44 -1.20 -1.98 12.78
N GLY A 45 -2.23 -1.56 13.51
CA GLY A 45 -2.28 -1.54 14.98
C GLY A 45 -1.88 -0.20 15.58
N ALA A 46 -1.05 0.60 14.89
CA ALA A 46 -0.78 2.00 15.24
C ALA A 46 -1.77 2.97 14.58
N ASN A 47 -2.50 2.52 13.55
CA ASN A 47 -3.40 3.33 12.72
C ASN A 47 -2.66 4.55 12.14
N GLU A 48 -1.53 4.27 11.49
CA GLU A 48 -0.67 5.31 10.94
C GLU A 48 -1.44 6.18 9.95
N GLU A 49 -1.43 7.49 10.19
CA GLU A 49 -2.15 8.48 9.39
C GLU A 49 -1.20 9.19 8.43
N ILE A 50 -1.54 9.15 7.14
CA ILE A 50 -0.79 9.77 6.05
C ILE A 50 -1.60 10.93 5.49
N ALA A 51 -1.13 12.15 5.73
CA ALA A 51 -1.77 13.35 5.22
C ALA A 51 -1.65 13.45 3.68
N PRO A 52 -2.52 14.24 3.03
CA PRO A 52 -2.40 14.54 1.61
C PRO A 52 -0.98 14.96 1.20
N GLY A 53 -0.45 14.34 0.14
CA GLY A 53 0.90 14.59 -0.38
C GLY A 53 2.03 13.84 0.33
N GLN A 54 1.76 13.19 1.47
CA GLN A 54 2.75 12.41 2.20
C GLN A 54 2.91 10.99 1.65
N TYR A 55 3.98 10.34 2.11
CA TYR A 55 4.39 9.01 1.72
C TYR A 55 4.60 8.13 2.94
N PHE A 56 4.28 6.86 2.78
CA PHE A 56 4.77 5.76 3.61
C PHE A 56 5.60 4.83 2.74
N PHE A 57 6.66 4.29 3.31
CA PHE A 57 7.55 3.38 2.63
C PHE A 57 8.05 2.31 3.59
N VAL A 58 8.17 1.10 3.06
CA VAL A 58 8.81 -0.03 3.73
C VAL A 58 9.69 -0.72 2.71
N GLU A 59 10.95 -0.92 3.09
CA GLU A 59 11.91 -1.72 2.34
C GLU A 59 12.41 -2.83 3.25
N SER A 60 12.51 -4.04 2.70
CA SER A 60 12.94 -5.21 3.46
C SER A 60 13.81 -6.10 2.58
N GLU A 61 14.88 -6.63 3.15
CA GLU A 61 15.72 -7.63 2.47
C GLU A 61 14.97 -8.96 2.26
N THR A 62 13.92 -9.20 3.05
CA THR A 62 13.04 -10.38 2.96
C THR A 62 11.65 -9.98 2.51
N ALA A 63 11.02 -10.79 1.67
CA ALA A 63 9.67 -10.52 1.17
C ALA A 63 8.66 -10.41 2.31
N ILE A 64 7.94 -9.28 2.33
CA ILE A 64 6.83 -9.02 3.22
C ILE A 64 5.63 -9.79 2.68
N VAL A 65 5.15 -10.74 3.48
CA VAL A 65 3.95 -11.51 3.20
C VAL A 65 2.89 -11.08 4.20
N ASN A 66 1.79 -10.51 3.69
CA ASN A 66 0.65 -10.12 4.51
C ASN A 66 -0.63 -10.62 3.85
N THR A 67 -1.58 -11.09 4.65
CA THR A 67 -2.90 -11.55 4.20
C THR A 67 -3.96 -10.46 4.25
N ALA A 68 -3.72 -9.36 4.98
CA ALA A 68 -4.65 -8.24 5.10
C ALA A 68 -3.92 -6.91 5.46
N PHE A 69 -3.31 -6.27 4.46
CA PHE A 69 -2.85 -4.89 4.57
C PHE A 69 -4.03 -3.94 4.27
N ARG A 70 -4.61 -3.35 5.31
CA ARG A 70 -5.82 -2.54 5.19
C ARG A 70 -5.48 -1.06 5.08
N ILE A 71 -6.17 -0.40 4.16
CA ILE A 71 -6.10 1.03 3.93
C ILE A 71 -7.51 1.58 4.00
N THR A 72 -7.70 2.62 4.78
CA THR A 72 -8.95 3.38 4.83
C THR A 72 -8.68 4.87 4.61
N PHE A 73 -9.70 5.60 4.18
CA PHE A 73 -9.64 7.05 4.04
C PHE A 73 -10.60 7.70 5.03
N LYS A 74 -10.17 8.79 5.67
CA LYS A 74 -11.11 9.64 6.42
C LYS A 74 -12.18 10.18 5.47
N LYS A 75 -13.44 10.04 5.87
CA LYS A 75 -14.56 10.49 5.04
C LYS A 75 -14.81 11.98 5.30
N GLU A 76 -14.69 12.78 4.26
CA GLU A 76 -15.00 14.21 4.28
C GLU A 76 -15.83 14.58 3.05
N ALA A 77 -16.94 15.28 3.25
CA ALA A 77 -17.87 15.61 2.18
C ALA A 77 -17.20 16.50 1.12
N GLY A 78 -17.35 16.11 -0.16
CA GLY A 78 -16.81 16.86 -1.29
C GLY A 78 -15.30 16.72 -1.50
N LYS A 79 -14.58 15.92 -0.70
CA LYS A 79 -13.15 15.66 -0.87
C LYS A 79 -12.90 14.29 -1.48
N ARG A 80 -11.87 14.20 -2.32
CA ARG A 80 -11.53 12.98 -3.06
C ARG A 80 -10.51 12.11 -2.30
N PRO A 81 -10.86 10.88 -1.89
CA PRO A 81 -9.88 9.90 -1.45
C PRO A 81 -9.07 9.39 -2.65
N GLU A 82 -7.75 9.39 -2.53
CA GLU A 82 -6.89 8.80 -3.53
C GLU A 82 -5.51 8.45 -2.95
N ALA A 83 -5.01 7.28 -3.30
CA ALA A 83 -3.61 6.94 -3.09
C ALA A 83 -3.04 6.14 -4.25
N ILE A 84 -1.72 6.18 -4.39
CA ILE A 84 -0.97 5.34 -5.31
C ILE A 84 -0.09 4.43 -4.46
N MET A 85 -0.37 3.13 -4.52
CA MET A 85 0.50 2.12 -3.95
C MET A 85 1.42 1.58 -5.03
N ARG A 86 2.69 1.37 -4.70
CA ARG A 86 3.64 0.64 -5.53
C ARG A 86 4.33 -0.41 -4.69
N TYR A 87 4.53 -1.59 -5.25
CA TYR A 87 5.24 -2.66 -4.57
C TYR A 87 6.05 -3.50 -5.56
N ILE A 88 7.12 -4.11 -5.06
CA ILE A 88 8.05 -4.90 -5.86
C ILE A 88 7.92 -6.36 -5.47
N VAL A 89 7.52 -7.21 -6.41
CA VAL A 89 7.46 -8.67 -6.23
C VAL A 89 8.79 -9.27 -6.68
N PRO A 90 9.53 -9.98 -5.83
CA PRO A 90 10.79 -10.60 -6.23
C PRO A 90 10.54 -11.68 -7.29
N GLN A 91 11.43 -11.78 -8.27
CA GLN A 91 11.42 -12.88 -9.24
C GLN A 91 12.50 -13.88 -8.88
N HIS A 92 12.11 -15.13 -8.69
CA HIS A 92 13.04 -16.26 -8.69
C HIS A 92 13.47 -16.50 -10.14
N LEU A 93 14.75 -16.26 -10.45
CA LEU A 93 15.38 -16.63 -11.72
C LEU A 93 15.68 -18.13 -11.74
#